data_AF-A0A9D4P999-F1
#
_entry.id   AF-A0A9D4P999-F1
#
_cell.length_a   1.000
_cell.length_b   1.000
_cell.length_c   1.000
_cell.angle_alpha   90.00
_cell.angle_beta   90.00
_cell.angle_gamma   90.00
#
_symmetry.space_group_name_H-M   'P 1'
#
loop_
_entity.id
_entity.type
_entity.pdbx_description
1 polymer ?
#
loop_
_entity_poly.entity_id
_entity_poly.type
_entity_poly.pdbx_seq_one_letter_code
_entity_poly.pdbx_strand_id
1 'polypeptide(L)'
;MATPTVPAAQPATPLNPFVVELPEKLDFRRPEEWKRWFTRWERYRVISGLKKQDDETQVNTLIYAMVREAEDILASLKLSDA
;
A
#
# COMPACT_ATOMS: atom_id res chain seq x y z
N MET A 1 51.19 -7.59 -18.50
CA MET A 1 49.78 -7.47 -18.92
C MET A 1 48.95 -7.47 -17.64
N ALA A 2 48.46 -6.31 -17.21
CA ALA A 2 47.62 -6.18 -16.03
C ALA A 2 46.18 -6.02 -16.49
N THR A 3 45.31 -6.99 -16.18
CA THR A 3 43.88 -6.89 -16.39
C THR A 3 43.26 -6.04 -15.28
N PRO A 4 42.34 -5.10 -15.59
CA PRO A 4 41.61 -4.37 -14.56
C PRO A 4 40.54 -5.29 -13.95
N THR A 5 40.60 -5.47 -12.63
CA THR A 5 39.52 -6.04 -11.82
C THR A 5 38.31 -5.11 -11.90
N VAL A 6 37.24 -5.58 -12.54
CA VAL A 6 35.93 -4.92 -12.52
C VAL A 6 35.44 -4.88 -11.07
N PRO A 7 35.08 -3.72 -10.50
CA PRO A 7 34.47 -3.71 -9.18
C PRO A 7 33.09 -4.36 -9.30
N ALA A 8 32.83 -5.31 -8.40
CA ALA A 8 31.57 -6.02 -8.31
C ALA A 8 30.39 -5.02 -8.33
N ALA A 9 29.48 -5.20 -9.29
CA ALA A 9 28.17 -4.57 -9.23
C ALA A 9 27.52 -5.02 -7.93
N GLN A 10 27.42 -4.09 -6.97
CA GLN A 10 26.68 -4.33 -5.74
C GLN A 10 25.23 -4.62 -6.15
N PRO A 11 24.62 -5.73 -5.70
CA PRO A 11 23.19 -5.87 -5.83
C PRO A 11 22.57 -4.69 -5.10
N ALA A 12 21.83 -3.86 -5.85
CA ALA A 12 21.04 -2.77 -5.30
C ALA A 12 20.23 -3.35 -4.14
N THR A 13 20.55 -2.92 -2.91
CA THR A 13 19.88 -3.38 -1.71
C THR A 13 18.39 -3.14 -1.91
N PRO A 14 17.51 -4.17 -1.87
CA PRO A 14 16.09 -3.92 -1.90
C PRO A 14 15.75 -3.11 -0.65
N LEU A 15 15.38 -1.84 -0.88
CA LEU A 15 14.92 -0.91 0.13
C LEU A 15 13.56 -1.41 0.68
N ASN A 16 13.60 -2.41 1.57
CA ASN A 16 12.70 -2.66 2.71
C ASN A 16 12.65 -4.18 3.00
N PRO A 17 13.09 -4.65 4.20
CA PRO A 17 13.07 -6.06 4.57
C PRO A 17 11.67 -6.60 4.92
N PHE A 18 10.63 -5.79 4.82
CA PHE A 18 9.26 -6.20 5.09
C PHE A 18 8.50 -6.23 3.77
N VAL A 19 8.35 -7.42 3.19
CA VAL A 19 7.26 -7.67 2.23
C VAL A 19 5.98 -7.63 3.06
N VAL A 20 5.41 -6.45 3.21
CA VAL A 20 4.19 -6.25 3.99
C VAL A 20 3.02 -6.59 3.09
N GLU A 21 2.32 -7.68 3.41
CA GLU A 21 1.11 -8.07 2.69
C GLU A 21 -0.01 -7.04 2.95
N LEU A 22 -0.80 -6.78 1.91
CA LEU A 22 -1.99 -5.96 2.02
C LEU A 22 -2.94 -6.61 3.04
N PRO A 23 -3.62 -5.84 3.90
CA PRO A 23 -4.63 -6.39 4.79
C PRO A 23 -5.70 -7.19 4.01
N GLU A 24 -6.30 -8.14 4.72
CA GLU A 24 -7.53 -8.85 4.34
C GLU A 24 -8.56 -7.90 3.74
N LYS A 25 -9.35 -8.36 2.77
CA LYS A 25 -10.39 -7.56 2.13
C LYS A 25 -11.40 -7.04 3.16
N LEU A 26 -11.77 -5.77 3.07
CA LEU A 26 -12.81 -5.20 3.92
C LEU A 26 -14.17 -5.83 3.57
N ASP A 27 -14.83 -6.46 4.55
CA ASP A 27 -16.22 -6.92 4.37
C ASP A 27 -17.20 -5.79 4.74
N PHE A 28 -17.82 -5.19 3.73
CA PHE A 28 -18.82 -4.12 3.92
C PHE A 28 -20.11 -4.60 4.59
N ARG A 29 -20.35 -5.92 4.66
CA ARG A 29 -21.53 -6.50 5.31
C ARG A 29 -21.36 -6.64 6.83
N ARG A 30 -20.14 -6.48 7.35
CA ARG A 30 -19.78 -6.66 8.77
C ARG A 30 -19.20 -5.37 9.36
N PRO A 31 -20.03 -4.35 9.64
CA PRO A 31 -19.56 -3.07 10.20
C PRO A 31 -18.80 -3.22 11.53
N GLU A 32 -19.08 -4.27 12.30
CA GLU A 32 -18.37 -4.61 13.53
C GLU A 32 -16.88 -4.94 13.32
N GLU A 33 -16.50 -5.45 12.14
CA GLU A 33 -15.12 -5.79 11.80
C GLU A 33 -14.33 -4.58 11.26
N TRP A 34 -15.02 -3.51 10.85
CA TRP A 34 -14.38 -2.34 10.23
C TRP A 34 -13.35 -1.69 11.14
N LYS A 35 -13.66 -1.53 12.44
CA LYS A 35 -12.71 -0.94 13.41
C LYS A 35 -11.42 -1.75 13.49
N ARG A 36 -11.53 -3.08 13.45
CA ARG A 36 -10.39 -3.99 13.45
C ARG A 36 -9.60 -3.89 12.15
N TRP A 37 -10.31 -3.80 11.03
CA TRP A 37 -9.72 -3.63 9.71
C TRP A 37 -8.92 -2.32 9.59
N PHE A 38 -9.51 -1.19 9.97
CA PHE A 38 -8.81 0.12 9.96
C PHE A 38 -7.57 0.13 10.85
N THR A 39 -7.59 -0.59 11.98
CA THR A 39 -6.41 -0.74 12.84
C THR A 39 -5.28 -1.51 12.13
N ARG A 40 -5.60 -2.55 11.34
CA ARG A 40 -4.63 -3.27 10.51
C ARG A 40 -4.12 -2.40 9.36
N TRP A 41 -5.01 -1.66 8.72
CA TRP A 41 -4.66 -0.71 7.65
C TRP A 41 -3.67 0.37 8.12
N GLU A 42 -3.89 0.97 9.30
CA GLU A 42 -2.98 1.98 9.82
C GLU A 42 -1.58 1.40 10.12
N ARG A 43 -1.53 0.16 10.61
CA ARG A 43 -0.25 -0.55 10.78
C ARG A 43 0.44 -0.75 9.43
N TYR A 44 -0.29 -1.25 8.42
CA TYR A 44 0.19 -1.40 7.05
C TYR A 44 0.78 -0.09 6.54
N ARG A 45 0.06 1.03 6.66
CA ARG A 45 0.53 2.37 6.23
C ARG A 45 1.89 2.74 6.81
N VAL A 46 2.12 2.45 8.08
CA VAL A 46 3.37 2.80 8.77
C VAL A 46 4.50 1.85 8.36
N ILE A 47 4.26 0.54 8.36
CA ILE A 47 5.31 -0.47 8.16
C ILE A 47 5.69 -0.66 6.69
N SER A 48 4.78 -0.42 5.74
CA SER A 48 5.07 -0.48 4.30
C SER A 48 5.78 0.78 3.79
N GLY A 49 5.83 1.84 4.61
CA GLY A 49 6.29 3.15 4.19
C GLY A 49 5.28 3.94 3.37
N LEU A 50 4.05 3.43 3.17
CA LEU A 50 2.98 4.13 2.45
C LEU A 50 2.66 5.50 3.08
N LYS A 51 2.81 5.66 4.40
CA LYS A 51 2.66 6.94 5.10
C LYS A 51 3.57 8.06 4.58
N LYS A 52 4.69 7.73 3.91
CA LYS A 52 5.63 8.71 3.34
C LYS A 52 5.41 8.98 1.85
N GLN A 53 4.49 8.26 1.21
CA GLN A 53 4.13 8.50 -0.18
C GLN A 53 3.21 9.72 -0.30
N ASP A 54 3.01 10.21 -1.50
CA ASP A 54 2.07 11.29 -1.79
C ASP A 54 0.62 10.90 -1.46
N ASP A 55 -0.22 11.92 -1.29
CA ASP A 55 -1.60 11.73 -0.86
C ASP A 55 -2.41 10.90 -1.87
N GLU A 56 -2.17 11.09 -3.17
CA GLU A 56 -2.84 10.33 -4.23
C GLU A 56 -2.49 8.83 -4.13
N THR A 57 -1.21 8.48 -3.99
CA THR A 57 -0.77 7.11 -3.79
C THR A 57 -1.35 6.49 -2.51
N GLN A 58 -1.42 7.26 -1.42
CA GLN A 58 -2.02 6.79 -0.16
C GLN A 58 -3.50 6.47 -0.32
N VAL A 59 -4.25 7.35 -0.99
CA VAL A 59 -5.69 7.21 -1.25
C VAL A 59 -5.95 6.06 -2.22
N ASN A 60 -5.22 5.98 -3.33
CA ASN A 60 -5.35 4.90 -4.31
C ASN A 60 -5.05 3.52 -3.68
N THR A 61 -4.03 3.44 -2.82
CA THR A 61 -3.72 2.16 -2.14
C THR A 61 -4.79 1.79 -1.12
N LEU A 62 -5.40 2.77 -0.44
CA LEU A 62 -6.54 2.52 0.46
C LEU A 62 -7.73 1.95 -0.31
N ILE A 63 -8.11 2.59 -1.43
CA ILE A 63 -9.22 2.15 -2.28
C ILE A 63 -8.95 0.73 -2.80
N TYR A 64 -7.73 0.48 -3.28
CA TYR A 64 -7.31 -0.84 -3.73
C TYR A 64 -7.45 -1.92 -2.63
N ALA A 65 -7.08 -1.58 -1.38
CA ALA A 65 -7.23 -2.49 -0.24
C ALA A 65 -8.70 -2.71 0.18
N MET A 66 -9.55 -1.71 -0.03
CA MET A 66 -10.99 -1.78 0.27
C MET A 66 -11.81 -2.46 -0.86
N VAL A 67 -11.19 -2.89 -1.96
CA VAL A 67 -11.83 -3.71 -3.03
C VAL A 67 -12.91 -2.94 -3.81
N ARG A 68 -13.56 -3.61 -4.77
CA ARG A 68 -14.55 -3.08 -5.73
C ARG A 68 -15.66 -2.28 -5.07
N GLU A 69 -16.18 -2.72 -3.92
CA GLU A 69 -17.24 -1.99 -3.22
C GLU A 69 -16.78 -0.58 -2.76
N ALA A 70 -15.48 -0.36 -2.55
CA ALA A 70 -14.95 0.97 -2.28
C ALA A 70 -14.91 1.86 -3.53
N GLU A 71 -14.66 1.28 -4.70
CA GLU A 71 -14.73 2.00 -5.98
C GLU A 71 -16.16 2.47 -6.26
N ASP A 72 -17.16 1.63 -5.97
CA ASP A 72 -18.59 2.00 -6.07
C ASP A 72 -18.95 3.14 -5.09
N ILE A 73 -18.43 3.11 -3.87
CA ILE A 73 -18.61 4.20 -2.89
C ILE A 73 -17.92 5.48 -3.37
N LEU A 74 -16.69 5.39 -3.87
CA LEU A 74 -15.93 6.55 -4.37
C LEU A 74 -16.62 7.20 -5.58
N ALA A 75 -17.11 6.39 -6.52
CA ALA A 75 -17.89 6.83 -7.66
C ALA A 75 -19.22 7.47 -7.24
N SER A 76 -19.89 6.88 -6.24
CA SER A 76 -21.11 7.43 -5.65
C SER A 76 -20.88 8.78 -4.94
N LEU A 77 -19.74 8.93 -4.27
CA LEU A 77 -19.33 10.17 -3.61
C LEU A 77 -18.86 11.27 -4.59
N LYS A 78 -18.83 10.99 -5.91
CA LYS A 78 -18.34 11.89 -6.96
C LYS A 78 -16.94 12.45 -6.67
N LEU A 79 -16.10 11.67 -6.00
CA LEU A 79 -14.69 12.01 -5.79
C LEU A 79 -13.85 11.77 -7.05
N SER A 80 -14.46 11.21 -8.09
CA SER A 80 -13.92 11.19 -9.45
C SER A 80 -14.17 12.55 -10.11
N ASP A 81 -13.32 13.54 -9.79
CA ASP A 81 -12.91 14.71 -10.61
C ASP A 81 -12.54 15.92 -9.71
N ALA A 82 -11.23 16.16 -9.55
CA ALA A 82 -10.59 17.48 -9.49
C ALA A 82 -9.08 17.33 -9.68
#